data_AF-A0A7W7S498-F1
#
_entry.id   AF-A0A7W7S498-F1
#
_cell.length_a   1.000
_cell.length_b   1.000
_cell.length_c   1.000
_cell.angle_alpha   90.00
_cell.angle_beta   90.00
_cell.angle_gamma   90.00
#
_symmetry.space_group_name_H-M   'P 1'
#
loop_
_entity.id
_entity.type
_entity.pdbx_description
1 polymer ?
#
loop_
_entity_poly.entity_id
_entity_poly.type
_entity_poly.pdbx_seq_one_letter_code
_entity_poly.pdbx_strand_id
1 'polypeptide(L)' 'MATARRPCPPAPGPLEEYAARFDDLWCSLAQRRGFREYLAGLLLPRDRNKTLTALAGAEPVVGAQNAAVQRLQFF' A
#
# COMPACT_ATOMS: atom_id res chain seq x y z
N MET A 1 -12.05 -21.69 21.60
CA MET A 1 -12.70 -20.40 21.30
C MET A 1 -11.74 -19.57 20.46
N ALA A 2 -12.15 -19.09 19.30
CA ALA A 2 -11.33 -18.17 18.51
C ALA A 2 -11.40 -16.76 19.12
N THR A 3 -10.26 -16.14 19.37
CA THR A 3 -10.18 -14.76 19.87
C THR A 3 -10.76 -13.81 18.83
N ALA A 4 -11.66 -12.91 19.25
CA ALA A 4 -12.26 -11.93 18.35
C ALA A 4 -11.18 -11.07 17.66
N ARG A 5 -11.29 -10.89 16.33
CA ARG A 5 -10.37 -10.06 15.55
C ARG A 5 -10.50 -8.60 15.99
N ARG A 6 -9.41 -8.03 16.52
CA ARG A 6 -9.32 -6.61 16.86
C ARG A 6 -9.25 -5.75 15.59
N PRO A 7 -9.82 -4.55 15.56
CA PRO A 7 -9.68 -3.64 14.41
C PRO A 7 -8.21 -3.19 14.26
N CYS A 8 -7.76 -3.07 13.01
CA CYS A 8 -6.45 -2.51 12.66
C CYS A 8 -6.61 -1.02 12.34
N PRO A 9 -5.72 -0.12 12.80
CA PRO A 9 -5.68 1.24 12.30
C PRO A 9 -5.51 1.22 10.76
N PRO A 10 -6.28 2.03 10.02
CA PRO A 10 -6.24 2.03 8.57
C PRO A 10 -4.95 2.68 8.04
N ALA A 11 -4.52 2.24 6.86
CA ALA A 11 -3.48 2.91 6.08
C ALA A 11 -3.98 4.23 5.49
N PRO A 12 -3.08 5.15 5.10
CA PRO A 12 -3.46 6.39 4.44
C PRO A 12 -4.17 6.18 3.09
N GLY A 13 -5.35 6.78 2.93
CA GLY A 13 -6.04 6.92 1.65
C GLY A 13 -6.30 5.59 0.92
N PRO A 14 -6.04 5.51 -0.40
CA PRO A 14 -6.35 4.31 -1.21
C PRO A 14 -5.50 3.09 -0.85
N LEU A 15 -4.42 3.24 -0.07
CA LEU A 15 -3.65 2.11 0.43
C LEU A 15 -4.47 1.19 1.32
N GLU A 16 -5.47 1.72 2.03
CA GLU A 16 -6.32 0.89 2.88
C GLU A 16 -7.14 -0.10 2.07
N GLU A 17 -7.71 0.31 0.93
CA GLU A 17 -8.50 -0.57 0.06
C GLU A 17 -7.64 -1.68 -0.57
N TYR A 18 -6.37 -1.37 -0.86
CA TYR A 18 -5.41 -2.39 -1.26
C TYR A 18 -5.04 -3.31 -0.09
N ALA A 19 -4.68 -2.74 1.06
CA ALA A 19 -4.20 -3.48 2.22
C ALA A 19 -5.26 -4.43 2.80
N ALA A 20 -6.53 -3.98 2.83
CA ALA A 20 -7.66 -4.74 3.35
C ALA A 20 -7.92 -6.04 2.57
N ARG A 21 -7.55 -6.11 1.28
CA ARG A 21 -7.66 -7.35 0.47
C ARG A 21 -6.77 -8.50 0.99
N PHE A 22 -5.79 -8.19 1.82
CA PHE A 22 -4.85 -9.17 2.38
C PHE A 22 -5.19 -9.51 3.85
N ASP A 23 -6.19 -8.88 4.47
CA ASP A 23 -6.49 -9.04 5.90
C ASP A 23 -6.76 -10.51 6.29
N ASP A 24 -7.33 -11.30 5.38
CA ASP A 24 -7.61 -12.71 5.60
C ASP A 24 -6.40 -13.63 5.51
N LEU A 25 -5.29 -13.15 4.93
CA LEU A 25 -4.01 -13.88 4.89
C LEU A 25 -3.22 -13.74 6.19
N TRP A 26 -3.65 -12.85 7.09
CA TRP A 26 -2.94 -12.54 8.32
C TRP A 26 -3.66 -13.08 9.55
N CYS A 27 -2.89 -13.74 10.42
CA CYS A 27 -3.38 -14.36 11.64
C CYS A 27 -3.46 -13.38 12.82
N SER A 28 -2.66 -12.30 12.79
CA SER A 28 -2.52 -11.36 13.91
C SER A 28 -2.78 -9.90 13.53
N LEU A 29 -3.17 -9.10 14.52
CA LEU A 29 -3.27 -7.65 14.40
C LEU A 29 -1.92 -7.02 14.02
N ALA A 30 -0.82 -7.53 14.59
CA ALA A 30 0.52 -7.03 14.32
C ALA A 30 0.92 -7.20 12.84
N GLN A 31 0.57 -8.32 12.21
CA GLN A 31 0.82 -8.54 10.78
C GLN A 31 0.03 -7.56 9.89
N ARG A 32 -1.27 -7.37 10.18
CA ARG A 32 -2.10 -6.42 9.44
C ARG A 32 -1.64 -4.98 9.57
N ARG A 33 -1.17 -4.60 10.76
CA ARG A 33 -0.59 -3.28 11.02
C ARG A 33 0.75 -3.10 10.33
N GLY A 34 1.65 -4.06 10.50
CA GLY A 34 2.97 -4.04 9.88
C GLY A 34 2.90 -4.00 8.35
N PHE A 35 1.92 -4.67 7.75
CA PHE A 35 1.69 -4.60 6.31
C PHE A 35 1.29 -3.20 5.84
N ARG A 36 0.39 -2.54 6.55
CA ARG A 36 -0.03 -1.15 6.26
C ARG A 36 1.13 -0.17 6.42
N GLU A 37 1.90 -0.30 7.50
CA GLU A 37 3.09 0.50 7.76
C GLU A 37 4.17 0.29 6.69
N TYR A 38 4.37 -0.96 6.25
CA TYR A 38 5.31 -1.32 5.19
C TYR A 38 4.89 -0.73 3.84
N LEU A 39 3.61 -0.86 3.46
CA LEU A 39 3.09 -0.28 2.22
C LEU A 39 3.23 1.25 2.19
N ALA A 40 2.92 1.92 3.30
CA ALA A 40 3.13 3.35 3.42
C ALA A 40 4.63 3.72 3.34
N GLY A 41 5.50 2.89 3.95
CA GLY A 41 6.95 3.02 3.89
C GLY A 41 7.53 2.90 2.48
N LEU A 42 7.01 1.98 1.66
CA LEU A 42 7.40 1.81 0.25
C LEU A 42 7.05 3.03 -0.62
N LEU A 43 6.10 3.85 -0.18
CA LEU A 43 5.71 5.10 -0.84
C LEU A 43 6.37 6.34 -0.21
N LEU A 44 7.38 6.16 0.65
CA LEU A 44 8.16 7.29 1.17
C LEU A 44 8.83 8.06 0.02
N PRO A 45 9.03 9.39 0.16
CA PRO A 45 9.31 10.31 -0.97
C PRO A 45 10.51 9.94 -1.85
N ARG A 46 11.47 9.18 -1.32
CA ARG A 46 12.72 8.83 -2.02
C ARG A 46 12.54 7.73 -3.08
N ASP A 47 11.62 6.80 -2.87
CA ASP A 47 11.34 5.70 -3.80
C ASP A 47 9.90 5.72 -4.35
N ARG A 48 9.06 6.64 -3.87
CA ARG A 48 7.65 6.83 -4.29
C ARG A 48 7.46 6.77 -5.80
N ASN A 49 8.21 7.55 -6.58
CA ASN A 49 8.04 7.57 -8.03
C ASN A 49 8.36 6.22 -8.69
N LYS A 50 9.33 5.46 -8.18
CA LYS A 50 9.65 4.13 -8.72
C LYS A 50 8.58 3.11 -8.34
N THR A 51 8.17 3.09 -7.08
CA THR A 51 7.13 2.19 -6.57
C THR A 51 5.79 2.43 -7.28
N LEU A 52 5.38 3.69 -7.47
CA LEU A 52 4.15 4.05 -8.16
C LEU A 52 4.18 3.68 -9.65
N THR A 53 5.34 3.84 -10.29
CA THR A 53 5.53 3.45 -11.69
C THR A 53 5.41 1.93 -11.86
N ALA A 54 6.04 1.15 -10.96
CA ALA A 54 5.91 -0.30 -10.94
C ALA A 54 4.48 -0.78 -10.62
N LEU A 55 3.80 -0.14 -9.66
CA LEU A 55 2.41 -0.45 -9.31
C LEU A 55 1.44 -0.18 -10.46
N ALA A 56 1.72 0.81 -11.30
CA ALA A 56 0.95 1.08 -12.51
C ALA A 56 1.32 0.15 -13.69
N GLY A 57 2.23 -0.82 -13.49
CA GLY A 57 2.74 -1.70 -14.54
C GLY A 57 3.56 -0.97 -15.61
N ALA A 58 4.12 0.20 -15.27
CA ALA A 58 4.87 1.04 -16.19
C ALA A 58 6.37 0.94 -15.94
N GLU A 59 7.18 1.19 -16.98
CA GLU A 59 8.63 1.15 -16.85
C GLU A 59 9.14 2.34 -16.02
N PRO A 60 10.02 2.14 -15.02
CA PRO A 60 10.64 3.23 -14.29
C PRO A 60 11.31 4.24 -15.23
N VAL A 61 11.24 5.54 -14.91
CA VAL A 61 11.79 6.65 -15.73
C VAL A 61 10.98 6.94 -17.01
N VAL A 62 10.68 5.94 -17.85
CA VAL A 62 9.95 6.13 -19.12
C VAL A 62 8.45 6.33 -18.89
N GLY A 63 7.86 5.52 -18.00
CA GLY A 63 6.44 5.52 -17.67
C GLY A 63 6.02 6.46 -16.55
N ALA A 64 6.94 7.24 -15.98
CA ALA A 64 6.67 8.11 -14.82
C ALA A 64 5.59 9.18 -15.09
N GLN A 65 5.38 9.53 -16.36
CA GLN A 65 4.36 10.51 -16.78
C GLN A 65 3.01 9.87 -17.11
N ASN A 66 2.88 8.54 -17.02
CA ASN A 66 1.62 7.85 -17.28
C ASN A 66 0.53 8.37 -16.32
N ALA A 67 -0.67 8.63 -16.83
CA ALA A 67 -1.78 9.14 -16.05
C ALA A 67 -2.16 8.24 -14.85
N ALA A 68 -1.92 6.94 -14.93
CA ALA A 68 -2.07 6.03 -13.79
C ALA A 68 -1.03 6.30 -12.69
N VAL A 69 0.23 6.54 -13.07
CA VAL A 69 1.33 6.86 -12.14
C VAL A 69 1.14 8.24 -11.52
N GLN A 70 0.76 9.23 -12.32
CA GLN A 70 0.53 10.62 -11.88
C GLN A 70 -0.62 10.72 -10.86
N ARG A 71 -1.71 9.98 -11.08
CA ARG A 71 -2.80 9.90 -10.09
C ARG A 71 -2.30 9.38 -8.75
N LEU A 72 -1.37 8.44 -8.76
CA LEU A 72 -0.82 7.88 -7.53
C LEU A 72 0.14 8.82 -6.78
N GLN A 73 0.66 9.89 -7.41
CA GLN A 73 1.66 10.79 -6.80
C GLN A 73 1.09 11.71 -5.70
N PHE A 74 -0.22 11.92 -5.71
CA PHE A 74 -0.92 12.85 -4.81
C PHE A 74 -1.57 12.16 -3.61
N PHE A 75 -1.23 10.90 -3.36
CA PHE A 75 -1.70 10.11 -2.21
C PHE A 75 -0.56 9.84 -1.22
#